data_AF-A0A543FT57-F1
#
_entry.id   AF-A0A543FT57-F1
#
_cell.length_a   1.000
_cell.length_b   1.000
_cell.length_c   1.000
_cell.angle_alpha   90.00
_cell.angle_beta   90.00
_cell.angle_gamma   90.00
#
_symmetry.space_group_name_H-M   'P 1'
#
loop_
_entity.id
_entity.type
_entity.pdbx_description
1 polymer ?
#
loop_
_entity_poly.entity_id
_entity_poly.type
_entity_poly.pdbx_seq_one_letter_code
_entity_poly.pdbx_strand_id
1 'polypeptide(L)'
;MQISRSTLTTAVLIVLVWSSMMSFGGVAAETVMLYPNIFGDAPASLDRAREFLVAGGPSDYFPPLGATVVLTCLTATAFTLREPRLRWWIMAAAGVFIACEFLFSVLFFWPRNEIMFVDPVGTHSPEYLRQVAQEFVAGHWVRLAGGAVTSALALTALLRWVRMRTLASNGHNGASGAAGRAGALR
;
A
#
# COMPACT_ATOMS: atom_id res chain seq x y z
N MET A 1 18.83 -20.25 -16.60
CA MET A 1 17.42 -20.53 -16.30
C MET A 1 16.58 -19.33 -16.76
N GLN A 2 15.78 -19.46 -17.83
CA GLN A 2 14.95 -18.34 -18.29
C GLN A 2 13.67 -18.25 -17.45
N ILE A 3 13.47 -17.13 -16.75
CA ILE A 3 12.25 -16.89 -15.96
C ILE A 3 11.13 -16.49 -16.91
N SER A 4 10.00 -17.21 -16.85
CA SER A 4 8.85 -16.89 -17.70
C SER A 4 8.18 -15.58 -17.28
N ARG A 5 7.60 -14.85 -18.24
CA ARG A 5 6.83 -13.61 -17.97
C ARG A 5 5.70 -13.83 -16.96
N SER A 6 5.07 -15.00 -16.97
CA SER A 6 3.97 -15.32 -16.04
C SER A 6 4.48 -15.52 -14.61
N THR A 7 5.66 -16.14 -14.44
CA THR A 7 6.35 -16.24 -13.15
C THR A 7 6.68 -14.84 -12.62
N LEU A 8 7.26 -13.98 -13.45
CA LEU A 8 7.63 -12.61 -13.06
C LEU A 8 6.39 -11.78 -12.70
N THR A 9 5.31 -11.87 -13.49
CA THR A 9 4.03 -11.19 -13.19
C THR A 9 3.47 -11.64 -11.84
N THR A 10 3.56 -12.94 -11.54
CA THR A 10 3.10 -13.49 -10.26
C THR A 10 3.92 -12.93 -9.10
N ALA A 11 5.25 -12.90 -9.23
CA ALA A 11 6.13 -12.34 -8.21
C ALA A 11 5.83 -10.85 -7.97
N VAL A 12 5.70 -10.05 -9.04
CA VAL A 12 5.37 -8.62 -8.95
C VAL A 12 4.03 -8.39 -8.24
N LEU A 13 2.99 -9.18 -8.57
CA LEU A 13 1.69 -9.05 -7.91
C LEU A 13 1.73 -9.45 -6.44
N ILE A 14 2.50 -10.49 -6.07
CA ILE A 14 2.71 -10.86 -4.67
C ILE A 14 3.39 -9.73 -3.91
N VAL A 15 4.47 -9.16 -4.46
CA VAL A 15 5.19 -8.04 -3.83
C VAL A 15 4.30 -6.81 -3.70
N LEU A 16 3.48 -6.49 -4.71
CA LEU A 16 2.51 -5.40 -4.63
C LEU A 16 1.49 -5.62 -3.50
N VAL A 17 0.89 -6.81 -3.42
CA VAL A 17 -0.07 -7.13 -2.34
C VAL A 17 0.62 -7.02 -0.99
N TRP A 18 1.77 -7.66 -0.82
CA TRP A 18 2.50 -7.64 0.44
C TRP A 18 2.85 -6.20 0.87
N SER A 19 3.48 -5.42 -0.01
CA SER A 19 3.89 -4.05 0.32
C SER A 19 2.70 -3.13 0.58
N SER A 20 1.62 -3.23 -0.20
CA SER A 20 0.40 -2.45 0.05
C SER A 20 -0.26 -2.82 1.39
N MET A 21 -0.30 -4.10 1.75
CA MET A 21 -0.84 -4.55 3.04
C MET A 21 0.03 -4.10 4.22
N MET A 22 1.36 -4.11 4.08
CA MET A 22 2.27 -3.53 5.08
C MET A 22 2.01 -2.03 5.26
N SER A 23 1.84 -1.28 4.17
CA SER A 23 1.51 0.15 4.22
C SER A 23 0.17 0.40 4.91
N PHE A 24 -0.88 -0.34 4.52
CA PHE A 24 -2.20 -0.24 5.13
C PHE A 24 -2.17 -0.61 6.62
N GLY A 25 -1.49 -1.71 6.98
CA GLY A 25 -1.32 -2.13 8.37
C GLY A 25 -0.56 -1.12 9.21
N GLY A 26 0.48 -0.50 8.66
CA GLY A 26 1.20 0.60 9.30
C GLY A 26 0.29 1.79 9.57
N VAL A 27 -0.42 2.28 8.55
CA VAL A 27 -1.37 3.40 8.69
C VAL A 27 -2.48 3.06 9.69
N ALA A 28 -2.98 1.83 9.71
CA ALA A 28 -3.96 1.35 10.69
C ALA A 28 -3.41 1.39 12.12
N ALA A 29 -2.21 0.84 12.35
CA ALA A 29 -1.56 0.86 13.65
C ALA A 29 -1.33 2.29 14.13
N GLU A 30 -0.90 3.19 13.24
CA GLU A 30 -0.74 4.58 13.60
C GLU A 30 -2.07 5.24 13.98
N THR A 31 -3.09 5.08 13.14
CA THR A 31 -4.38 5.76 13.29
C THR A 31 -5.13 5.31 14.54
N VAL A 32 -5.10 4.00 14.85
CA VAL A 32 -5.90 3.41 15.93
C VAL A 32 -5.12 3.30 17.25
N MET A 33 -3.81 3.11 17.19
CA MET A 33 -2.99 2.88 18.39
C MET A 33 -2.05 4.05 18.67
N LEU A 34 -1.23 4.47 17.70
CA LEU A 34 -0.16 5.44 17.95
C LEU A 34 -0.69 6.85 18.17
N TYR A 35 -1.46 7.38 17.23
CA TYR A 35 -1.91 8.77 17.22
C TYR A 35 -2.86 9.17 18.35
N PRO A 36 -3.73 8.29 18.89
CA PRO A 36 -4.42 8.58 20.13
C PRO A 36 -3.46 8.89 21.29
N ASN A 37 -2.30 8.22 21.35
CA ASN A 37 -1.28 8.46 22.38
C ASN A 37 -0.43 9.70 22.10
N ILE A 38 -0.16 10.02 20.83
CA ILE A 38 0.63 11.22 20.47
C ILE A 38 -0.21 12.51 20.58
N PHE A 39 -1.45 12.47 20.10
CA PHE A 39 -2.28 13.66 19.87
C PHE A 39 -3.44 13.83 20.85
N GLY A 40 -3.68 12.86 21.74
CA GLY A 40 -4.81 12.88 22.68
C GLY A 40 -4.78 14.03 23.69
N ASP A 41 -3.59 14.52 24.07
CA ASP A 41 -3.41 15.64 25.01
C ASP A 41 -2.24 16.54 24.59
N ALA A 42 -2.24 16.97 23.32
CA ALA A 42 -1.24 17.91 22.84
C ALA A 42 -1.35 19.27 23.60
N PRO A 43 -0.22 19.89 23.99
CA PRO A 43 1.16 19.55 23.62
C PRO A 43 1.84 18.51 24.52
N ALA A 44 1.34 18.24 25.73
CA ALA A 44 2.03 17.39 26.70
C ALA A 44 2.30 15.98 26.17
N SER A 45 1.31 15.34 25.53
CA SER A 45 1.49 14.02 24.92
C SER A 45 2.42 14.03 23.70
N LEU A 46 2.43 15.13 22.95
CA LEU A 46 3.29 15.31 21.78
C LEU A 46 4.76 15.45 22.17
N ASP A 47 5.05 16.20 23.24
CA ASP A 47 6.41 16.34 23.76
C ASP A 47 6.99 14.99 24.19
N ARG A 48 6.18 14.16 24.87
CA ARG A 48 6.56 12.78 25.23
C ARG A 48 6.76 11.89 24.01
N ALA A 49 5.94 12.05 22.99
CA ALA A 49 6.09 11.30 21.75
C ALA A 49 7.41 11.66 21.04
N ARG A 50 7.81 12.94 21.04
CA ARG A 50 9.11 13.39 20.49
C ARG A 50 10.28 12.76 21.26
N GLU A 51 10.18 12.66 22.60
CA GLU A 51 11.17 11.95 23.42
C GLU A 51 11.24 10.45 23.09
N PHE A 52 10.08 9.81 22.87
CA PHE A 52 10.00 8.39 22.54
C PHE A 52 10.51 8.04 21.13
N LEU A 53 10.24 8.90 20.14
CA LEU A 53 10.54 8.67 18.72
C LEU A 53 11.95 9.14 18.28
N VAL A 54 12.87 9.37 19.23
CA VAL A 54 14.21 9.91 18.94
C VAL A 54 15.05 9.03 18.02
N ALA A 55 14.89 7.71 18.10
CA ALA A 55 15.68 6.76 17.30
C ALA A 55 15.10 6.50 15.89
N GLY A 56 13.81 6.77 15.70
CA GLY A 56 13.12 6.53 14.45
C GLY A 56 11.61 6.65 14.62
N GLY A 57 10.97 7.28 13.64
CA GLY A 57 9.54 7.54 13.63
C GLY A 57 8.86 7.21 12.31
N PRO A 58 7.57 7.56 12.19
CA PRO A 58 6.82 7.39 10.94
C PRO A 58 7.53 7.94 9.69
N SER A 59 8.22 9.07 9.83
CA SER A 59 8.99 9.71 8.76
C SER A 59 10.14 8.87 8.23
N ASP A 60 10.65 7.90 9.00
CA ASP A 60 11.74 7.01 8.58
C ASP A 60 11.19 5.74 7.93
N TYR A 61 10.01 5.29 8.35
CA TYR A 61 9.39 4.04 7.88
C TYR A 61 8.56 4.21 6.60
N PHE A 62 7.66 5.21 6.56
CA PHE A 62 6.65 5.31 5.50
C PHE A 62 7.20 5.78 4.15
N PRO A 63 8.12 6.76 4.05
CA PRO A 63 8.62 7.19 2.74
C PRO A 63 9.27 6.06 1.91
N PRO A 64 10.22 5.24 2.44
CA PRO A 64 10.80 4.15 1.64
C PRO A 64 9.78 3.06 1.32
N LEU A 65 8.87 2.74 2.25
CA LEU A 65 7.80 1.78 1.99
C LEU A 65 6.83 2.28 0.90
N GLY A 66 6.38 3.53 1.00
CA GLY A 66 5.49 4.17 0.04
C GLY A 66 6.11 4.24 -1.36
N ALA A 67 7.39 4.58 -1.46
CA ALA A 67 8.13 4.52 -2.73
C ALA A 67 8.15 3.09 -3.30
N THR A 68 8.34 2.07 -2.46
CA THR A 68 8.28 0.66 -2.87
C THR A 68 6.90 0.28 -3.41
N VAL A 69 5.81 0.72 -2.76
CA VAL A 69 4.44 0.47 -3.24
C VAL A 69 4.19 1.18 -4.57
N VAL A 70 4.62 2.43 -4.73
CA VAL A 70 4.48 3.16 -6.01
C VAL A 70 5.24 2.43 -7.13
N LEU A 71 6.50 2.08 -6.91
CA LEU A 71 7.32 1.38 -7.91
C LEU A 71 6.73 0.01 -8.28
N THR A 72 6.22 -0.72 -7.31
CA THR A 72 5.58 -2.03 -7.56
C THR A 72 4.23 -1.88 -8.24
N CYS A 73 3.45 -0.82 -7.96
CA CYS A 73 2.24 -0.47 -8.70
C CYS A 73 2.53 -0.18 -10.18
N LEU A 74 3.56 0.63 -10.46
CA LEU A 74 3.97 0.97 -11.83
C LEU A 74 4.47 -0.26 -12.58
N THR A 75 5.28 -1.08 -11.92
CA THR A 75 5.78 -2.34 -12.49
C THR A 75 4.64 -3.31 -12.76
N ALA A 76 3.75 -3.53 -11.78
CA ALA A 76 2.57 -4.39 -11.95
C ALA A 76 1.68 -3.90 -13.10
N THR A 77 1.50 -2.59 -13.22
CA THR A 77 0.76 -1.97 -14.32
C THR A 77 1.42 -2.38 -15.64
N ALA A 78 2.71 -2.09 -15.83
CA ALA A 78 3.44 -2.41 -17.07
C ALA A 78 3.33 -3.90 -17.45
N PHE A 79 3.46 -4.81 -16.49
CA PHE A 79 3.37 -6.26 -16.74
C PHE A 79 1.96 -6.72 -17.14
N THR A 80 0.93 -6.06 -16.61
CA THR A 80 -0.49 -6.42 -16.79
C THR A 80 -1.24 -5.53 -17.78
N LEU A 81 -0.59 -4.53 -18.41
CA LEU A 81 -1.24 -3.60 -19.36
C LEU A 81 -1.99 -4.31 -20.50
N ARG A 82 -1.42 -5.42 -20.99
CA ARG A 82 -1.99 -6.24 -22.06
C ARG A 82 -3.02 -7.27 -21.59
N GLU A 83 -3.30 -7.34 -20.29
CA GLU A 83 -4.25 -8.27 -19.68
C GLU A 83 -5.56 -7.51 -19.32
N PRO A 84 -6.58 -7.49 -20.19
CA PRO A 84 -7.77 -6.64 -19.99
C PRO A 84 -8.53 -6.96 -18.70
N ARG A 85 -8.43 -8.21 -18.24
CA ARG A 85 -9.06 -8.71 -17.01
C ARG A 85 -8.40 -8.20 -15.74
N LEU A 86 -7.18 -7.66 -15.82
CA LEU A 86 -6.37 -7.21 -14.69
C LEU A 86 -6.05 -5.72 -14.73
N ARG A 87 -5.81 -5.15 -15.92
CA ARG A 87 -5.24 -3.80 -16.07
C ARG A 87 -5.99 -2.73 -15.28
N TRP A 88 -7.32 -2.77 -15.25
CA TRP A 88 -8.13 -1.78 -14.54
C TRP A 88 -8.05 -1.91 -13.02
N TRP A 89 -7.91 -3.13 -12.50
CA TRP A 89 -7.71 -3.35 -11.06
C TRP A 89 -6.36 -2.79 -10.60
N ILE A 90 -5.31 -3.04 -11.37
CA ILE A 90 -3.96 -2.57 -11.04
C ILE A 90 -3.84 -1.05 -11.23
N MET A 91 -4.37 -0.49 -12.32
CA MET A 91 -4.38 0.95 -12.51
C MET A 91 -5.22 1.68 -11.46
N ALA A 92 -6.35 1.11 -11.04
CA ALA A 92 -7.15 1.67 -9.94
C ALA A 92 -6.38 1.60 -8.62
N ALA A 93 -5.74 0.48 -8.30
CA ALA A 93 -4.91 0.35 -7.09
C ALA A 93 -3.78 1.39 -7.07
N ALA A 94 -3.09 1.55 -8.20
CA ALA A 94 -2.03 2.55 -8.36
C ALA A 94 -2.56 3.97 -8.21
N GLY A 95 -3.68 4.30 -8.87
CA GLY A 95 -4.28 5.64 -8.80
C GLY A 95 -4.72 6.00 -7.40
N VAL A 96 -5.41 5.08 -6.70
CA VAL A 96 -5.83 5.29 -5.31
C VAL A 96 -4.63 5.46 -4.38
N PHE A 97 -3.59 4.62 -4.52
CA PHE A 97 -2.42 4.72 -3.67
C PHE A 97 -1.68 6.04 -3.90
N ILE A 98 -1.44 6.42 -5.16
CA ILE A 98 -0.77 7.67 -5.50
C ILE A 98 -1.57 8.87 -4.99
N ALA A 99 -2.90 8.87 -5.15
CA ALA A 99 -3.74 9.97 -4.67
C ALA A 99 -3.78 10.05 -3.14
N CYS A 100 -4.15 8.96 -2.46
CA CYS A 100 -4.45 8.97 -1.04
C CYS A 100 -3.21 8.82 -0.15
N GLU A 101 -2.18 8.10 -0.59
CA GLU A 101 -0.97 7.87 0.22
C GLU A 101 0.18 8.79 -0.19
N PHE A 102 0.44 8.99 -1.49
CA PHE A 102 1.59 9.79 -1.91
C PHE A 102 1.28 11.29 -1.99
N LEU A 103 0.39 11.70 -2.89
CA LEU A 103 0.08 13.12 -3.13
C LEU A 103 -0.55 13.76 -1.90
N PHE A 104 -1.50 13.07 -1.28
CA PHE A 104 -2.11 13.57 -0.05
C PHE A 104 -1.09 13.67 1.09
N SER A 105 -0.12 12.75 1.19
CA SER A 105 0.97 12.86 2.18
C SER A 105 1.83 14.10 1.95
N VAL A 106 2.32 14.30 0.73
CA VAL A 106 3.15 15.46 0.39
C VAL A 106 2.44 16.78 0.65
N LEU A 107 1.17 16.88 0.25
CA LEU A 107 0.41 18.14 0.29
C LEU A 107 -0.20 18.43 1.67
N PHE A 108 -0.58 17.40 2.42
CA PHE A 108 -1.31 17.57 3.68
C PHE A 108 -0.47 17.19 4.90
N PHE A 109 0.25 16.07 4.85
CA PHE A 109 0.92 15.52 6.04
C PHE A 109 2.31 16.09 6.27
N TRP A 110 3.09 16.33 5.22
CA TRP A 110 4.45 16.86 5.40
C TRP A 110 4.46 18.21 6.12
N PRO A 111 3.62 19.20 5.75
CA PRO A 111 3.58 20.47 6.48
C PRO A 111 3.17 20.32 7.95
N ARG A 112 2.26 19.39 8.26
CA ARG A 112 1.78 19.16 9.63
C ARG A 112 2.79 18.37 10.46
N ASN A 113 3.53 17.45 9.84
CA ASN A 113 4.65 16.78 10.48
C ASN A 113 5.76 17.76 10.82
N GLU A 114 6.05 18.73 9.96
CA GLU A 114 7.02 19.79 10.24
C GLU A 114 6.63 20.54 11.53
N ILE A 115 5.38 21.03 11.59
CA ILE A 115 4.83 21.73 12.76
C ILE A 115 4.90 20.88 14.03
N MET A 116 4.53 19.60 13.94
CA MET A 116 4.34 18.74 15.10
C MET A 116 5.60 18.00 15.55
N PHE A 117 6.60 17.78 14.69
CA PHE A 117 7.77 16.96 15.02
C PHE A 117 9.12 17.60 14.71
N VAL A 118 9.17 18.63 13.87
CA VAL A 118 10.44 19.26 13.45
C VAL A 118 10.61 20.63 14.10
N ASP A 119 9.57 21.45 14.11
CA ASP A 119 9.64 22.80 14.67
C ASP A 119 10.02 22.77 16.17
N PRO A 120 10.90 23.69 16.62
CA PRO A 120 11.33 23.74 18.02
C PRO A 120 10.16 23.82 19.00
N VAL A 121 10.29 23.15 20.15
CA VAL A 121 9.29 23.20 21.22
C VAL A 121 9.05 24.66 21.65
N GLY A 122 7.78 25.04 21.81
CA GLY A 122 7.39 26.40 22.17
C GLY A 122 7.23 27.37 20.99
N THR A 123 7.54 26.95 19.76
CA THR A 123 7.29 27.77 18.55
C THR A 123 5.81 28.07 18.34
N HIS A 124 4.95 27.09 18.64
CA HIS A 124 3.52 27.12 18.36
C HIS A 124 2.70 27.13 19.65
N SER A 125 1.59 27.88 19.66
CA SER A 125 0.65 27.87 20.78
C SER A 125 0.02 26.48 20.98
N PRO A 126 -0.31 26.08 22.21
CA PRO A 126 -1.03 24.83 22.50
C PRO A 126 -2.33 24.66 21.68
N GLU A 127 -3.10 25.74 21.49
CA GLU A 127 -4.37 25.73 20.76
C GLU A 127 -4.15 25.37 19.29
N TYR A 128 -3.15 25.99 18.66
CA TYR A 128 -2.76 25.69 17.29
C TYR A 128 -2.26 24.25 17.13
N LEU A 129 -1.46 23.74 18.07
CA LEU A 129 -0.99 22.35 18.03
C LEU A 129 -2.16 21.35 18.14
N ARG A 130 -3.16 21.62 18.98
CA ARG A 130 -4.38 20.79 19.06
C ARG A 130 -5.17 20.82 17.76
N GLN A 131 -5.30 21.98 17.12
CA GLN A 131 -5.95 22.08 15.82
C GLN A 131 -5.20 21.23 14.77
N VAL A 132 -3.89 21.43 14.64
CA VAL A 132 -3.07 20.69 13.66
C VAL A 132 -3.12 19.18 13.92
N ALA A 133 -3.11 18.76 15.19
CA ALA A 133 -3.26 17.37 15.57
C ALA A 133 -4.61 16.78 15.17
N GLN A 134 -5.72 17.52 15.37
CA GLN A 134 -7.05 17.08 14.94
C GLN A 134 -7.13 16.95 13.41
N GLU A 135 -6.60 17.92 12.67
CA GLU A 135 -6.52 17.87 11.21
C GLU A 135 -5.70 16.68 10.74
N PHE A 136 -4.56 16.42 11.39
CA PHE A 136 -3.68 15.30 11.08
C PHE A 136 -4.39 13.96 11.26
N VAL A 137 -5.06 13.75 12.41
CA VAL A 137 -5.83 12.53 12.68
C VAL A 137 -6.97 12.37 11.68
N ALA A 138 -7.69 13.45 11.35
CA ALA A 138 -8.76 13.43 10.36
C ALA A 138 -8.24 13.01 8.97
N GLY A 139 -7.10 13.57 8.55
CA GLY A 139 -6.43 13.13 7.32
C GLY A 139 -6.06 11.65 7.35
N HIS A 140 -5.66 11.12 8.51
CA HIS A 140 -5.17 9.74 8.61
C HIS A 140 -6.27 8.71 8.33
N TRP A 141 -7.53 9.05 8.61
CA TRP A 141 -8.68 8.24 8.20
C TRP A 141 -8.85 8.16 6.67
N VAL A 142 -8.51 9.23 5.93
CA VAL A 142 -8.52 9.21 4.46
C VAL A 142 -7.44 8.26 3.94
N ARG A 143 -6.23 8.33 4.52
CA ARG A 143 -5.14 7.39 4.22
C ARG A 143 -5.54 5.96 4.54
N LEU A 144 -6.11 5.72 5.71
CA LEU A 144 -6.57 4.39 6.11
C LEU A 144 -7.56 3.78 5.11
N ALA A 145 -8.55 4.56 4.68
CA ALA A 145 -9.52 4.14 3.68
C ALA A 145 -8.84 3.91 2.31
N GLY A 146 -7.95 4.82 1.89
CA GLY A 146 -7.18 4.69 0.64
C GLY A 146 -6.32 3.44 0.61
N GLY A 147 -5.54 3.19 1.66
CA GLY A 147 -4.73 1.98 1.84
C GLY A 147 -5.57 0.71 1.81
N ALA A 148 -6.71 0.68 2.51
CA ALA A 148 -7.62 -0.46 2.48
C ALA A 148 -8.13 -0.77 1.06
N VAL A 149 -8.55 0.27 0.33
CA VAL A 149 -9.02 0.15 -1.06
C VAL A 149 -7.88 -0.33 -1.98
N THR A 150 -6.68 0.26 -1.89
CA THR A 150 -5.52 -0.18 -2.66
C THR A 150 -5.20 -1.66 -2.40
N SER A 151 -5.12 -2.07 -1.14
CA SER A 151 -4.83 -3.47 -0.77
C SER A 151 -5.91 -4.42 -1.29
N ALA A 152 -7.19 -4.05 -1.18
CA ALA A 152 -8.29 -4.86 -1.70
C ALA A 152 -8.24 -5.01 -3.22
N LEU A 153 -7.96 -3.94 -3.96
CA LEU A 153 -7.81 -3.95 -5.41
C LEU A 153 -6.61 -4.80 -5.85
N ALA A 154 -5.46 -4.63 -5.19
CA ALA A 154 -4.24 -5.40 -5.47
C ALA A 154 -4.46 -6.90 -5.20
N LEU A 155 -5.07 -7.25 -4.06
CA LEU A 155 -5.38 -8.64 -3.71
C LEU A 155 -6.37 -9.24 -4.72
N THR A 156 -7.40 -8.50 -5.10
CA THR A 156 -8.36 -8.93 -6.11
C THR A 156 -7.66 -9.23 -7.44
N ALA A 157 -6.74 -8.38 -7.87
CA ALA A 157 -5.97 -8.60 -9.10
C ALA A 157 -5.11 -9.87 -9.03
N LEU A 158 -4.43 -10.11 -7.89
CA LEU A 158 -3.65 -11.33 -7.67
C LEU A 158 -4.53 -12.59 -7.70
N LEU A 159 -5.67 -12.59 -7.01
CA LEU A 159 -6.59 -13.73 -7.00
C LEU A 159 -7.14 -14.04 -8.41
N ARG A 160 -7.49 -13.00 -9.18
CA ARG A 160 -7.93 -13.16 -10.57
C ARG A 160 -6.81 -13.73 -11.44
N TRP A 161 -5.59 -13.24 -11.28
CA TRP A 161 -4.42 -13.75 -12.00
C TRP A 161 -4.17 -15.23 -11.72
N VAL A 162 -4.14 -15.64 -10.45
CA VAL A 162 -3.95 -17.03 -10.05
C VAL A 162 -5.04 -17.92 -10.64
N ARG A 163 -6.32 -17.50 -10.54
CA ARG A 163 -7.44 -18.24 -11.13
C ARG A 163 -7.29 -18.45 -12.63
N MET A 164 -6.88 -17.42 -13.38
CA MET A 164 -6.66 -17.54 -14.83
C MET A 164 -5.55 -18.53 -15.17
N ARG A 165 -4.46 -18.54 -14.38
CA ARG A 165 -3.35 -19.48 -14.57
C ARG A 165 -3.76 -20.92 -14.30
N THR A 166 -4.51 -21.18 -13.24
CA THR A 166 -4.99 -22.55 -12.92
C THR A 166 -5.94 -23.08 -13.99
N LEU A 167 -6.81 -22.23 -14.54
CA LEU A 167 -7.70 -22.63 -15.64
C LEU A 167 -6.92 -22.96 -16.92
N ALA A 168 -5.89 -22.16 -17.24
CA ALA A 168 -5.04 -22.40 -18.40
C ALA A 168 -4.22 -23.70 -18.27
N SER A 169 -3.67 -24.00 -17.08
CA SER A 169 -2.93 -25.25 -16.85
C SER A 169 -3.83 -26.49 -16.95
N ASN A 170 -5.04 -26.42 -16.41
CA ASN A 170 -5.99 -27.54 -16.45
C ASN A 170 -6.46 -27.83 -17.88
N GLY A 171 -6.68 -26.79 -18.70
CA GLY A 171 -7.01 -26.96 -20.12
C GLY A 171 -5.91 -27.64 -20.93
N HIS A 172 -4.64 -27.32 -20.64
CA HIS A 172 -3.49 -27.94 -21.31
C HIS A 172 -3.36 -29.44 -20.96
N ASN A 173 -3.52 -29.79 -19.68
CA ASN A 173 -3.47 -31.18 -19.23
C ASN A 173 -4.63 -32.03 -19.79
N GLY A 174 -5.83 -31.44 -19.91
CA GLY A 174 -7.00 -32.12 -20.49
C GLY A 174 -6.84 -32.40 -21.99
N ALA A 175 -6.30 -31.46 -22.75
CA ALA A 175 -6.06 -31.63 -24.19
C ALA A 175 -4.97 -32.69 -24.48
N SER A 176 -3.87 -32.68 -23.73
CA SER A 176 -2.80 -33.69 -23.86
C SER A 176 -3.28 -35.10 -23.46
N GLY A 177 -4.12 -35.22 -22.43
CA GLY A 177 -4.71 -36.49 -22.02
C GLY A 177 -5.69 -37.07 -23.04
N ALA A 178 -6.48 -36.22 -23.71
CA ALA A 178 -7.39 -36.64 -24.76
C ALA A 178 -6.65 -37.10 -26.03
N ALA A 179 -5.60 -36.38 -26.43
CA ALA A 179 -4.75 -36.77 -27.57
C ALA A 179 -4.00 -38.09 -27.33
N GLY A 180 -3.49 -38.32 -26.12
CA GLY A 180 -2.83 -39.57 -25.75
C GLY A 180 -3.76 -40.79 -25.79
N ARG A 181 -5.03 -40.63 -25.39
CA ARG A 181 -6.05 -41.70 -25.49
C ARG A 181 -6.46 -42.00 -26.93
N ALA A 182 -6.54 -40.98 -27.79
CA ALA A 182 -6.88 -41.17 -29.20
C ALA A 182 -5.76 -41.88 -30.00
N GLY A 183 -4.49 -41.68 -29.61
CA GLY A 183 -3.34 -42.37 -30.21
C GLY A 183 -3.16 -43.82 -29.77
N ALA A 184 -3.64 -44.19 -28.58
CA ALA A 184 -3.54 -45.55 -28.04
C ALA A 184 -4.63 -46.52 -28.56
N LEU A 185 -5.60 -46.02 -29.32
CA LEU A 185 -6.70 -46.79 -29.93
C LEU A 185 -6.48 -47.04 -31.44
N ARG A 186 -5.27 -46.82 -31.96
CA ARG A 186 -4.84 -47.16 -33.33
C ARG A 186 -3.72 -48.18 -33.28
#